data_AF-A0AAJ2NS84-F1
#
_entry.id   AF-A0AAJ2NS84-F1
#
_cell.length_a   1.000
_cell.length_b   1.000
_cell.length_c   1.000
_cell.angle_alpha   90.00
_cell.angle_beta   90.00
_cell.angle_gamma   90.00
#
_symmetry.space_group_name_H-M   'P 1'
#
loop_
_entity.id
_entity.type
_entity.pdbx_description
1 polymer ?
#
loop_
_entity_poly.entity_id
_entity_poly.type
_entity_poly.pdbx_seq_one_letter_code
_entity_poly.pdbx_strand_id
1 'polypeptide(L)'
;ALAYPAKMKIRVESKKGERRGIFCRASWGLDYHRIIKDRLQRLEEFILAKIPGARLKSMVDTGELSDRAVAVRAGIGWSGKNCAVITPEFGSYIYIGEMITSLPFEPDT
;
A
#
# COMPACT_ATOMS: atom_id res chain seq x y z
N ALA A 1 3.36 1.46 4.32
CA ALA A 1 3.09 0.33 3.39
C ALA A 1 2.42 -0.82 4.13
N LEU A 2 1.57 -1.60 3.45
CA LEU A 2 0.95 -2.79 4.02
C LEU A 2 1.51 -4.04 3.33
N ALA A 3 2.10 -4.95 4.10
CA ALA A 3 2.42 -6.29 3.61
C ALA A 3 1.12 -7.07 3.33
N TYR A 4 0.92 -7.50 2.09
CA TYR A 4 -0.21 -8.36 1.74
C TYR A 4 0.22 -9.83 1.77
N PRO A 5 -0.66 -10.79 2.14
CA PRO A 5 -0.31 -12.19 2.10
C PRO A 5 0.22 -12.61 0.72
N ALA A 6 1.51 -12.92 0.67
CA ALA A 6 2.18 -13.42 -0.53
C ALA A 6 1.72 -14.83 -0.95
N LYS A 7 0.83 -15.45 -0.15
CA LYS A 7 0.32 -16.82 -0.33
C LYS A 7 -1.19 -16.86 -0.11
N MET A 8 -1.92 -17.48 -1.05
CA MET A 8 -3.33 -17.81 -0.86
C MET A 8 -3.49 -18.88 0.23
N LYS A 9 -4.48 -18.70 1.11
CA LYS A 9 -4.81 -19.71 2.13
C LYS A 9 -5.34 -21.00 1.51
N ILE A 10 -6.11 -20.88 0.42
CA ILE A 10 -6.65 -22.00 -0.33
C ILE A 10 -5.84 -22.13 -1.61
N ARG A 11 -5.14 -23.26 -1.77
CA ARG A 11 -4.45 -23.58 -3.01
C ARG A 11 -5.43 -24.28 -3.95
N VAL A 12 -5.68 -23.67 -5.11
CA VAL A 12 -6.46 -24.33 -6.16
C VAL A 12 -5.55 -25.31 -6.89
N GLU A 13 -5.89 -26.59 -6.87
CA GLU A 13 -5.16 -27.63 -7.59
C GLU A 13 -5.53 -27.63 -9.08
N SER A 14 -4.53 -27.79 -9.94
CA SER A 14 -4.75 -27.89 -11.38
C SER A 14 -5.06 -29.35 -11.75
N LYS A 15 -6.16 -29.56 -12.47
CA LYS A 15 -6.55 -30.89 -12.97
C LYS A 15 -6.04 -31.09 -14.40
N LYS A 16 -5.48 -32.26 -14.68
CA LYS A 16 -4.97 -32.62 -16.02
C LYS A 16 -6.10 -32.52 -17.05
N GLY A 17 -5.87 -31.75 -18.13
CA GLY A 17 -6.85 -31.52 -19.19
C GLY A 17 -7.69 -30.25 -19.01
N GLU A 18 -7.71 -29.63 -17.84
CA GLU A 18 -8.35 -28.33 -17.62
C GLU A 18 -7.36 -27.17 -17.84
N ARG A 19 -7.83 -26.06 -18.42
CA ARG A 19 -7.06 -24.81 -18.53
C ARG A 19 -7.55 -23.80 -17.49
N ARG A 20 -6.63 -23.03 -16.92
CA ARG A 20 -6.92 -21.96 -15.95
C ARG A 20 -6.04 -20.74 -16.21
N GLY A 21 -6.60 -19.56 -15.99
CA GLY A 21 -5.85 -18.33 -15.83
C GLY A 21 -5.54 -18.06 -14.35
N ILE A 22 -4.67 -17.09 -14.09
CA ILE A 22 -4.35 -16.64 -12.73
C ILE A 22 -4.31 -15.11 -12.70
N PHE A 23 -5.03 -14.52 -11.74
CA PHE A 23 -4.92 -13.09 -11.47
C PHE A 23 -3.59 -12.79 -10.76
N CYS A 24 -3.07 -11.58 -10.97
CA CYS A 24 -1.87 -11.14 -10.27
C CYS A 24 -2.12 -11.06 -8.75
N ARG A 25 -1.04 -11.14 -7.96
CA ARG A 25 -1.11 -11.11 -6.49
C ARG A 25 -1.75 -9.82 -5.94
N ALA A 26 -1.65 -8.72 -6.68
CA ALA A 26 -2.25 -7.44 -6.35
C ALA A 26 -3.80 -7.45 -6.38
N SER A 27 -4.40 -8.51 -6.94
CA SER A 27 -5.85 -8.67 -7.12
C SER A 27 -6.37 -9.91 -6.39
N TRP A 28 -5.59 -10.46 -5.45
CA TRP A 28 -6.07 -11.54 -4.60
C TRP A 28 -6.84 -10.99 -3.41
N GLY A 29 -7.92 -11.67 -3.00
CA GLY A 29 -8.73 -11.33 -1.83
C GLY A 29 -9.51 -10.03 -1.97
N LEU A 30 -9.63 -9.27 -0.88
CA LEU A 30 -10.33 -7.99 -0.89
C LEU A 30 -9.47 -6.90 -1.54
N ASP A 31 -10.11 -6.06 -2.34
CA ASP A 31 -9.51 -4.91 -3.01
C ASP A 31 -8.69 -4.03 -2.05
N TYR A 32 -7.41 -3.83 -2.39
CA TYR A 32 -6.47 -3.09 -1.55
C TYR A 32 -6.86 -1.63 -1.38
N HIS A 33 -7.53 -1.02 -2.37
CA HIS A 33 -8.00 0.37 -2.27
C HIS A 33 -8.88 0.55 -1.03
N ARG A 34 -9.79 -0.41 -0.80
CA ARG A 34 -10.70 -0.38 0.36
C ARG A 34 -9.95 -0.57 1.67
N ILE A 35 -9.01 -1.50 1.71
CA ILE A 35 -8.24 -1.81 2.92
C ILE A 35 -7.34 -0.63 3.32
N ILE A 36 -6.62 -0.06 2.36
CA ILE A 36 -5.69 1.04 2.61
C ILE A 36 -6.46 2.31 2.96
N LYS A 37 -7.55 2.62 2.26
CA LYS A 37 -8.40 3.78 2.55
C LYS A 37 -9.03 3.71 3.94
N ASP A 38 -9.53 2.55 4.37
CA ASP A 38 -10.05 2.36 5.75
C ASP A 38 -8.96 2.59 6.80
N ARG A 39 -7.74 2.09 6.59
CA ARG A 39 -6.61 2.32 7.51
C ARG A 39 -6.19 3.78 7.55
N LEU A 40 -6.12 4.45 6.40
CA LEU A 40 -5.79 5.87 6.32
C LEU A 40 -6.87 6.72 6.99
N GLN A 41 -8.15 6.40 6.78
CA GLN A 41 -9.25 7.10 7.45
C GLN A 41 -9.16 7.00 8.97
N ARG A 42 -8.86 5.82 9.53
CA ARG A 42 -8.64 5.67 10.98
C ARG A 42 -7.47 6.49 11.49
N LEU A 43 -6.41 6.64 10.68
CA LEU A 43 -5.27 7.48 11.00
C LEU A 43 -5.64 8.97 10.92
N GLU A 44 -6.44 9.39 9.94
CA GLU A 44 -6.99 10.76 9.86
C GLU A 44 -7.81 11.08 11.10
N GLU A 45 -8.75 10.21 11.47
CA GLU A 45 -9.60 10.34 12.66
C GLU A 45 -8.75 10.45 13.93
N PHE A 46 -7.71 9.63 14.07
CA PHE A 46 -6.76 9.70 15.18
C PHE A 46 -6.02 11.03 15.25
N ILE A 47 -5.51 11.53 14.12
CA ILE A 47 -4.79 12.81 14.06
C ILE A 47 -5.73 13.98 14.37
N LEU A 48 -6.92 14.01 13.76
CA LEU A 48 -7.92 15.06 13.96
C LEU A 48 -8.44 15.11 15.39
N ALA A 49 -8.56 13.96 16.07
CA ALA A 49 -8.93 13.92 17.49
C ALA A 49 -7.88 14.60 18.39
N LYS A 50 -6.61 14.60 17.98
CA LYS A 50 -5.51 15.24 18.73
C LYS A 50 -5.24 16.67 18.28
N ILE A 51 -5.39 16.94 16.99
CA ILE A 51 -5.09 18.23 16.36
C ILE A 51 -6.24 18.57 15.39
N PRO A 52 -7.37 19.12 15.89
CA PRO A 52 -8.57 19.35 15.07
C PRO A 52 -8.37 20.27 13.87
N GLY A 53 -7.35 21.15 13.91
CA GLY A 53 -7.01 22.06 12.81
C GLY A 53 -6.09 21.48 11.73
N ALA A 54 -5.66 20.21 11.86
CA ALA A 54 -4.81 19.57 10.87
C ALA A 54 -5.56 19.41 9.54
N ARG A 55 -4.90 19.75 8.43
CA ARG A 55 -5.42 19.47 7.08
C ARG A 55 -4.77 18.21 6.57
N LEU A 56 -5.58 17.23 6.21
CA LEU A 56 -5.15 15.90 5.77
C LEU A 56 -5.77 15.57 4.41
N LYS A 57 -5.01 14.88 3.54
CA LYS A 57 -5.53 14.31 2.29
C LYS A 57 -4.90 12.94 2.07
N SER A 58 -5.70 11.89 2.24
CA SER A 58 -5.30 10.51 1.97
C SER A 58 -5.51 10.08 0.52
N MET A 59 -4.59 9.28 0.01
CA MET A 59 -4.58 8.74 -1.35
C MET A 59 -4.04 7.31 -1.37
N VAL A 60 -4.48 6.55 -2.37
CA VAL A 60 -4.00 5.21 -2.70
C VAL A 60 -4.27 4.96 -4.17
N ASP A 61 -3.23 4.75 -4.97
CA ASP A 61 -3.21 4.38 -6.41
C ASP A 61 -3.90 5.34 -7.39
N THR A 62 -5.09 5.83 -7.06
CA THR A 62 -5.93 6.70 -7.88
C THR A 62 -5.81 8.18 -7.48
N GLY A 63 -4.82 8.51 -6.64
CA GLY A 63 -4.49 9.88 -6.25
C GLY A 63 -3.72 10.62 -7.33
N GLU A 64 -3.37 11.88 -7.07
CA GLU A 64 -2.59 12.67 -8.03
C GLU A 64 -1.08 12.47 -7.90
N LEU A 65 -0.60 11.91 -6.78
CA LEU A 65 0.82 11.69 -6.52
C LEU A 65 1.35 10.39 -7.14
N SER A 66 2.67 10.28 -7.19
CA SER A 66 3.33 8.99 -7.42
C SER A 66 3.59 8.30 -6.08
N ASP A 67 2.73 7.35 -5.71
CA ASP A 67 2.84 6.56 -4.47
C ASP A 67 4.24 5.98 -4.28
N ARG A 68 4.86 5.50 -5.38
CA ARG A 68 6.21 4.94 -5.36
C ARG A 68 7.26 5.97 -5.00
N ALA A 69 7.19 7.16 -5.60
CA ALA A 69 8.15 8.23 -5.30
C ALA A 69 7.98 8.73 -3.86
N VAL A 70 6.74 8.83 -3.37
CA VAL A 70 6.43 9.18 -1.98
C VAL A 70 7.03 8.13 -1.03
N ALA A 71 6.80 6.84 -1.29
CA ALA A 71 7.32 5.76 -0.45
C ALA A 71 8.85 5.74 -0.39
N VAL A 72 9.54 5.93 -1.53
CA VAL A 72 11.01 6.00 -1.55
C VAL A 72 11.52 7.20 -0.77
N ARG A 73 10.90 8.38 -0.92
CA ARG A 73 11.29 9.58 -0.18
C ARG A 73 11.00 9.48 1.32
N ALA A 74 10.03 8.67 1.71
CA ALA A 74 9.66 8.41 3.11
C ALA A 74 10.43 7.21 3.72
N GLY A 75 11.53 6.75 3.10
CA GLY A 75 12.35 5.67 3.66
C GLY A 75 11.70 4.28 3.69
N ILE A 76 10.53 4.08 3.08
CA ILE A 76 9.82 2.78 3.11
C ILE A 76 10.61 1.69 2.38
N GLY A 77 11.35 2.07 1.34
CA GLY A 77 12.11 1.16 0.50
C GLY A 77 12.82 1.89 -0.63
N TRP A 78 13.40 1.13 -1.56
CA TRP A 78 14.10 1.69 -2.72
C TRP A 78 13.42 1.31 -4.03
N SER A 79 13.67 2.09 -5.08
CA SER A 79 13.20 1.78 -6.43
C SER A 79 14.05 0.67 -7.06
N GLY A 80 13.44 -0.49 -7.30
CA GLY A 80 14.07 -1.58 -8.03
C GLY A 80 14.19 -1.29 -9.53
N LYS A 81 15.10 -1.98 -10.22
CA LYS A 81 15.22 -1.90 -11.70
C LYS A 81 13.94 -2.37 -12.43
N ASN A 82 13.08 -3.11 -11.75
CA ASN A 82 11.75 -3.52 -12.22
C ASN A 82 10.64 -2.50 -11.89
N CYS A 83 11.01 -1.30 -11.47
CA CYS A 83 10.13 -0.18 -11.09
C CYS A 83 9.28 -0.39 -9.83
N ALA A 84 9.43 -1.51 -9.13
CA ALA A 84 8.75 -1.74 -7.86
C ALA A 84 9.49 -1.08 -6.70
N VAL A 85 8.76 -0.63 -5.68
CA VAL A 85 9.36 -0.30 -4.38
C VAL A 85 9.66 -1.60 -3.66
N ILE A 86 10.91 -1.78 -3.24
CA ILE A 86 11.37 -2.97 -2.53
C ILE A 86 11.68 -2.57 -1.09
N THR A 87 11.09 -3.29 -0.14
CA THR A 87 11.35 -3.14 1.29
C THR A 87 12.29 -4.24 1.78
N PRO A 88 13.12 -4.00 2.82
CA PRO A 88 13.99 -5.04 3.38
C PRO A 88 13.22 -6.26 3.92
N GLU A 89 12.07 -6.03 4.56
CA GLU A 89 11.33 -7.08 5.27
C GLU A 89 10.36 -7.85 4.37
N PHE A 90 9.66 -7.17 3.45
CA PHE A 90 8.55 -7.75 2.69
C PHE A 90 8.83 -7.85 1.19
N GLY A 91 10.03 -7.44 0.75
CA GLY A 91 10.34 -7.30 -0.67
C GLY A 91 9.39 -6.30 -1.33
N SER A 92 8.95 -6.61 -2.54
CA SER A 92 8.06 -5.75 -3.33
C SER A 92 6.57 -6.06 -3.19
N TYR A 93 6.18 -7.05 -2.36
CA TYR A 93 4.78 -7.45 -2.21
C TYR A 93 4.07 -6.63 -1.12
N ILE A 94 4.02 -5.32 -1.38
CA ILE A 94 3.38 -4.33 -0.51
C ILE A 94 2.38 -3.50 -1.29
N TYR A 95 1.34 -3.05 -0.61
CA TYR A 95 0.52 -1.93 -1.08
C TYR A 95 0.98 -0.63 -0.43
N ILE A 96 0.93 0.44 -1.21
CA ILE A 96 1.35 1.78 -0.81
C ILE A 96 0.11 2.66 -0.78
N GLY A 97 0.07 3.55 0.20
CA GLY A 97 -0.85 4.66 0.26
C GLY A 97 -0.22 5.73 1.13
N GLU A 98 -0.66 6.96 0.96
CA GLU A 98 -0.06 8.12 1.57
C GLU A 98 -1.13 9.08 2.10
N MET A 99 -0.70 9.92 3.05
CA MET A 99 -1.51 10.99 3.59
C MET A 99 -0.67 12.26 3.60
N ILE A 100 -1.07 13.24 2.78
CA ILE A 100 -0.50 14.58 2.87
C ILE A 100 -1.06 15.22 4.14
N THR A 101 -0.21 15.92 4.89
CA THR A 101 -0.60 16.62 6.11
C THR A 101 0.00 18.02 6.18
N SER A 102 -0.69 18.93 6.87
CA SER A 102 -0.16 20.24 7.25
C SER A 102 0.79 20.21 8.45
N LEU A 103 0.97 19.04 9.08
CA LEU A 103 1.82 18.89 10.26
C LEU A 103 3.30 18.80 9.85
N PRO A 104 4.20 19.53 10.54
CA PRO A 104 5.63 19.53 10.22
C PRO A 104 6.34 18.36 10.89
N PHE A 105 6.08 17.13 10.43
CA PHE A 105 6.83 15.98 10.89
C PHE A 105 8.26 16.02 10.34
N GLU A 106 9.23 15.65 11.18
CA GLU A 106 10.59 15.40 10.72
C GLU A 106 10.59 14.27 9.68
N PRO A 107 11.28 14.43 8.55
CA PRO A 107 11.34 13.40 7.52
C PRO A 107 12.18 12.20 7.98
N ASP A 108 11.78 11.02 7.52
CA ASP A 108 12.63 9.83 7.59
C ASP A 108 13.80 9.90 6.58
N THR A 109 14.73 8.96 6.69
CA THR A 109 15.90 8.80 5.79
C THR A 109 15.86 7.49 5.00
#